data_AF-A0A7C4BCB3-F1
#
_entry.id   AF-A0A7C4BCB3-F1
#
_cell.length_a   1.000
_cell.length_b   1.000
_cell.length_c   1.000
_cell.angle_alpha   90.00
_cell.angle_beta   90.00
_cell.angle_gamma   90.00
#
_symmetry.space_group_name_H-M   'P 1'
#
loop_
_entity.id
_entity.type
_entity.pdbx_description
1 polymer ?
#
loop_
_entity_poly.entity_id
_entity_poly.type
_entity_poly.pdbx_seq_one_letter_code
_entity_poly.pdbx_strand_id
1 'polypeptide(L)'
;MALTMVLDPVSLILFSSLFTATLLVLITLMFKAVAKKEGGSAEDTAAMYIGGEHENILALKFPTSDALYWGILKRVFRNVYNYLINSLHTGNVLDWLKYMSMWYGFLMVLAITISILFILYGW
;
A
#
# COMPACT_ATOMS: atom_id res chain seq x y z
N MET A 1 -17.06 -31.31 12.33
CA MET A 1 -15.85 -32.03 12.76
C MET A 1 -14.71 -31.50 11.89
N ALA A 2 -13.84 -30.64 12.44
CA ALA A 2 -12.71 -30.11 11.68
C ALA A 2 -11.65 -31.20 11.56
N LEU A 3 -11.24 -31.50 10.34
CA LEU A 3 -10.26 -32.54 10.05
C LEU A 3 -8.87 -31.97 10.38
N THR A 4 -8.40 -32.16 11.60
CA THR A 4 -7.08 -31.70 12.05
C THR A 4 -6.02 -32.65 11.51
N MET A 5 -5.39 -32.29 10.39
CA MET A 5 -4.18 -32.96 9.93
C MET A 5 -3.00 -32.51 10.79
N VAL A 6 -2.45 -33.44 11.56
CA VAL A 6 -1.18 -33.25 12.27
C VAL A 6 -0.06 -33.62 11.30
N LEU A 7 0.57 -32.61 10.71
CA LEU A 7 1.71 -32.79 9.81
C LEU A 7 3.01 -32.89 10.62
N ASP A 8 3.94 -33.69 10.13
CA ASP A 8 5.29 -33.70 10.68
C ASP A 8 5.96 -32.33 10.48
N PRO A 9 6.89 -31.92 11.38
CA PRO A 9 7.50 -30.59 11.34
C PRO A 9 8.18 -30.27 10.00
N VAL A 10 8.73 -31.28 9.32
CA VAL A 10 9.42 -31.10 8.03
C VAL A 10 8.41 -30.81 6.92
N SER A 11 7.32 -31.57 6.83
CA SER A 11 6.24 -31.29 5.88
C SER A 11 5.58 -29.92 6.11
N LEU A 12 5.45 -29.49 7.37
CA LEU A 12 4.90 -28.17 7.70
C LEU A 12 5.81 -27.03 7.21
N ILE A 13 7.13 -27.18 7.38
CA ILE A 13 8.12 -26.23 6.86
C ILE A 13 8.09 -26.19 5.33
N LEU A 14 8.04 -27.35 4.67
CA LEU A 14 7.97 -27.42 3.21
C LEU A 14 6.69 -26.80 2.67
N PHE A 15 5.54 -27.08 3.29
CA PHE A 15 4.25 -26.54 2.86
C PHE A 15 4.17 -25.03 3.06
N SER A 16 4.62 -24.51 4.20
CA SER A 16 4.65 -23.07 4.47
C SER A 16 5.62 -22.32 3.55
N SER A 17 6.76 -22.93 3.23
CA SER A 17 7.74 -22.38 2.27
C SER A 17 7.19 -22.35 0.83
N LEU A 18 6.49 -23.40 0.41
CA LEU A 18 5.83 -23.45 -0.90
C LEU A 18 4.71 -22.40 -1.01
N PHE A 19 3.93 -22.24 0.05
CA PHE A 19 2.88 -21.24 0.13
C PHE A 19 3.44 -19.81 0.06
N THR A 20 4.52 -19.52 0.77
CA THR A 20 5.19 -18.21 0.69
C THR A 20 5.82 -17.96 -0.68
N ALA A 21 6.42 -18.97 -1.31
CA ALA A 21 6.97 -18.85 -2.66
C ALA A 21 5.89 -18.55 -3.71
N THR A 22 4.74 -19.23 -3.64
CA THR A 22 3.61 -18.99 -4.56
C THR A 22 3.01 -17.59 -4.39
N LEU A 23 2.87 -17.10 -3.15
CA LEU A 23 2.46 -15.73 -2.88
C LEU A 23 3.43 -14.70 -3.48
N LEU A 24 4.74 -14.93 -3.36
CA LEU A 24 5.75 -14.02 -3.87
C LEU A 24 5.71 -13.94 -5.41
N VAL A 25 5.49 -15.08 -6.08
CA VAL A 25 5.28 -15.12 -7.54
C VAL A 25 4.03 -14.34 -7.94
N LEU A 26 2.91 -14.54 -7.24
CA LEU A 26 1.67 -13.81 -7.51
C LEU A 26 1.84 -12.30 -7.37
N ILE A 27 2.47 -11.85 -6.28
CA ILE A 27 2.76 -10.43 -6.04
C ILE A 27 3.64 -9.88 -7.17
N THR A 28 4.67 -10.62 -7.58
CA THR A 28 5.57 -10.21 -8.67
C THR A 28 4.83 -10.09 -10.01
N LEU A 29 3.92 -11.02 -10.31
CA LEU A 29 3.09 -10.98 -11.51
C LEU A 29 2.12 -9.79 -11.49
N MET A 30 1.48 -9.53 -10.34
CA MET A 30 0.64 -8.35 -10.16
C MET A 30 1.46 -7.06 -10.36
N PHE A 31 2.66 -6.99 -9.79
CA PHE A 31 3.53 -5.83 -9.96
C PHE A 31 3.93 -5.65 -11.42
N LYS A 32 4.26 -6.72 -12.15
CA LYS A 32 4.55 -6.65 -13.59
C LYS A 32 3.34 -6.28 -14.45
N ALA A 33 2.15 -6.72 -14.06
CA ALA A 33 0.91 -6.39 -14.76
C ALA A 33 0.50 -4.93 -14.54
N VAL A 34 0.73 -4.39 -13.34
CA VAL A 34 0.41 -3.01 -12.96
C VAL A 34 1.52 -2.03 -13.33
N ALA A 35 2.78 -2.49 -13.44
CA ALA A 35 3.90 -1.71 -13.96
C ALA A 35 3.67 -1.38 -15.44
N LYS A 36 2.83 -0.38 -15.65
CA LYS A 36 2.51 0.25 -16.92
C LYS A 36 3.84 0.68 -17.55
N LYS A 37 4.04 0.31 -18.80
CA LYS A 37 5.16 0.76 -19.64
C LYS A 37 5.13 2.29 -19.66
N GLU A 38 6.07 2.95 -18.99
CA GLU A 38 6.22 4.42 -18.92
C GLU A 38 6.66 5.03 -20.27
N GLY A 39 6.01 4.67 -21.38
CA GLY A 39 6.46 5.08 -22.71
C GLY A 39 5.43 4.88 -23.82
N GLY A 40 4.14 5.02 -23.53
CA GLY A 40 3.11 5.12 -24.55
C GLY A 40 2.51 6.50 -24.52
N SER A 41 2.79 7.32 -25.55
CA SER A 41 2.17 8.62 -25.79
C SER A 41 0.66 8.54 -25.58
N ALA A 42 0.19 9.04 -24.45
CA ALA A 42 -1.21 9.23 -24.20
C ALA A 42 -1.67 10.48 -24.96
N GLU A 43 -2.87 10.39 -25.54
CA GLU A 43 -3.59 11.50 -26.17
C GLU A 43 -3.77 12.71 -25.23
N ASP A 44 -3.45 12.59 -23.93
CA ASP A 44 -3.33 13.66 -22.94
C ASP A 44 -2.34 14.78 -23.32
N THR A 45 -1.51 14.57 -24.35
CA THR A 45 -0.62 15.60 -24.89
C THR A 45 -1.33 16.59 -25.84
N ALA A 46 -2.56 16.29 -26.29
CA ALA A 46 -3.31 17.15 -27.21
C ALA A 46 -4.08 18.27 -26.49
N ALA A 47 -4.47 18.06 -25.23
CA ALA A 47 -5.10 19.07 -24.41
C ALA A 47 -4.03 19.75 -23.54
N MET A 48 -3.92 21.07 -23.64
CA MET A 48 -2.99 21.85 -22.82
C MET A 48 -3.36 21.71 -21.34
N TYR A 49 -2.64 20.82 -20.65
CA TYR A 49 -2.80 20.51 -19.23
C TYR A 49 -2.30 21.68 -18.37
N ILE A 50 -3.09 22.76 -18.27
CA ILE A 50 -2.72 23.91 -17.42
C ILE A 50 -3.04 23.57 -15.97
N GLY A 51 -2.02 23.07 -15.27
CA GLY A 51 -2.08 22.86 -13.82
C GLY A 51 -2.78 21.57 -13.37
N GLY A 52 -3.29 20.71 -14.25
CA GLY A 52 -3.98 19.47 -13.84
C GLY A 52 -5.44 19.66 -13.41
N GLU A 53 -6.08 20.71 -13.93
CA GLU A 53 -7.51 20.95 -13.83
C GLU A 53 -8.14 20.82 -15.22
N HIS A 54 -9.40 20.37 -15.29
CA HIS A 54 -10.12 20.31 -16.56
C HIS A 54 -10.29 21.74 -17.12
N GLU A 55 -10.10 21.94 -18.43
CA GLU A 55 -10.18 23.26 -19.09
C GLU A 55 -11.45 24.07 -18.77
N ASN A 56 -12.57 23.37 -18.57
CA ASN A 56 -13.85 23.96 -18.18
C ASN A 56 -13.78 24.71 -16.85
N ILE A 57 -12.88 24.32 -15.94
CA ILE A 57 -12.72 24.94 -14.62
C ILE A 57 -12.11 26.34 -14.75
N LEU A 58 -11.19 26.54 -15.71
CA LEU A 58 -10.55 27.82 -15.97
C LEU A 58 -11.49 28.84 -16.62
N ALA A 59 -12.55 28.37 -17.28
CA ALA A 59 -13.58 29.20 -17.90
C ALA A 59 -14.71 29.63 -16.92
N LEU A 60 -14.71 29.11 -15.69
CA LEU A 60 -15.75 29.41 -14.71
C LEU A 60 -15.59 30.82 -14.12
N LYS A 61 -16.59 31.68 -14.32
CA LYS A 61 -16.68 33.00 -13.65
C LYS A 61 -17.06 32.91 -12.17
N PHE A 62 -17.62 31.79 -11.72
CA PHE A 62 -18.08 31.57 -10.35
C PHE A 62 -17.61 30.19 -9.87
N PRO A 63 -17.16 30.05 -8.60
CA PRO A 63 -16.69 28.77 -8.09
C PRO A 63 -17.83 27.76 -8.00
N THR A 64 -17.78 26.72 -8.83
CA THR A 64 -18.72 25.58 -8.78
C THR A 64 -18.18 24.48 -7.86
N SER A 65 -19.06 23.53 -7.51
CA SER A 65 -18.69 22.33 -6.73
C SER A 65 -17.52 21.56 -7.34
N ASP A 66 -17.40 21.54 -8.66
CA ASP A 66 -16.31 20.86 -9.37
C ASP A 66 -14.98 21.57 -9.16
N ALA A 67 -14.95 22.90 -9.22
CA ALA A 67 -13.75 23.68 -8.90
C ALA A 67 -13.31 23.47 -7.44
N LEU A 68 -14.27 23.32 -6.52
CA LEU A 68 -13.99 23.01 -5.12
C LEU A 68 -13.44 21.58 -4.95
N TYR A 69 -14.04 20.60 -5.62
CA TYR A 69 -13.59 19.20 -5.62
C TYR A 69 -12.14 19.12 -6.09
N TRP A 70 -11.81 19.73 -7.24
CA TRP A 70 -10.46 19.71 -7.78
C TRP A 70 -9.47 20.52 -6.93
N GLY A 71 -9.88 21.66 -6.39
CA GLY A 71 -9.04 22.46 -5.49
C GLY A 71 -8.67 21.73 -4.20
N ILE A 72 -9.64 21.06 -3.57
CA ILE A 72 -9.41 20.26 -2.36
C ILE A 72 -8.59 19.02 -2.71
N LEU A 73 -8.98 18.28 -3.74
CA LEU A 73 -8.29 17.05 -4.14
C LEU A 73 -6.82 17.35 -4.42
N LYS A 74 -6.55 18.32 -5.29
CA LYS A 74 -5.20 18.67 -5.71
C LYS A 74 -4.36 19.26 -4.57
N ARG A 75 -4.92 20.07 -3.69
CA ARG A 75 -4.15 20.67 -2.59
C ARG A 75 -3.91 19.68 -1.46
N VAL A 76 -4.95 18.95 -1.04
CA VAL A 76 -4.87 18.00 0.07
C VAL A 76 -4.11 16.75 -0.35
N PHE A 77 -4.50 16.09 -1.44
CA PHE A 77 -3.85 14.84 -1.84
C PHE A 77 -2.42 15.04 -2.30
N ARG A 78 -2.09 16.16 -2.98
CA ARG A 78 -0.70 16.43 -3.36
C ARG A 78 0.17 16.68 -2.14
N ASN A 79 -0.34 17.40 -1.14
CA ASN A 79 0.40 17.62 0.10
C ASN A 79 0.57 16.32 0.90
N VAL A 80 -0.49 15.50 1.00
CA VAL A 80 -0.42 14.18 1.66
C VAL A 80 0.53 13.25 0.93
N TYR A 81 0.46 13.19 -0.40
CA TYR A 81 1.35 12.39 -1.23
C TYR A 81 2.81 12.83 -1.08
N ASN A 82 3.09 14.12 -1.20
CA ASN A 82 4.43 14.67 -1.01
C ASN A 82 4.94 14.43 0.42
N TYR A 83 4.07 14.57 1.41
CA TYR A 83 4.42 14.29 2.80
C TYR A 83 4.77 12.81 2.99
N LEU A 84 3.93 11.90 2.49
CA LEU A 84 4.16 10.46 2.59
C LEU A 84 5.44 10.06 1.88
N ILE A 85 5.67 10.53 0.66
CA ILE A 85 6.86 10.16 -0.11
C ILE A 85 8.12 10.72 0.54
N ASN A 86 8.11 11.97 0.98
CA ASN A 86 9.27 12.59 1.61
C ASN A 86 9.53 12.06 3.03
N SER A 87 8.50 11.63 3.75
CA SER A 87 8.65 11.09 5.11
C SER A 87 8.99 9.60 5.13
N LEU A 88 8.47 8.82 4.16
CA LEU A 88 8.70 7.37 4.10
C LEU A 88 9.91 7.00 3.24
N HIS A 89 10.30 7.83 2.28
CA HIS A 89 11.43 7.56 1.37
C HIS A 89 12.52 8.60 1.55
N THR A 90 12.98 8.79 2.78
CA THR A 90 14.13 9.66 3.09
C THR A 90 15.46 9.12 2.55
N GLY A 91 15.51 7.84 2.16
CA GLY A 91 16.74 7.17 1.74
C GLY A 91 17.72 6.86 2.89
N ASN A 92 17.36 7.22 4.12
CA ASN A 92 18.16 6.97 5.31
C ASN A 92 17.83 5.60 5.93
N VAL A 93 18.85 4.75 6.04
CA VAL A 93 18.72 3.40 6.62
C VAL A 93 18.26 3.45 8.09
N LEU A 94 18.61 4.49 8.83
CA LEU A 94 18.21 4.65 10.23
C LEU A 94 16.70 4.86 10.38
N ASP A 95 16.09 5.63 9.47
CA ASP A 95 14.64 5.88 9.49
C ASP A 95 13.87 4.62 9.11
N TRP A 96 14.39 3.85 8.16
CA TRP A 96 13.87 2.51 7.85
C TRP A 96 13.93 1.58 9.08
N LEU A 97 15.05 1.56 9.79
CA LEU A 97 15.21 0.70 10.97
C LEU A 97 14.28 1.11 12.12
N LYS A 98 14.05 2.41 12.32
CA LYS A 98 13.04 2.92 13.27
C LYS A 98 11.63 2.48 12.87
N TYR A 99 11.29 2.57 11.59
CA TYR A 99 9.97 2.16 11.10
C TYR A 99 9.77 0.65 11.29
N MET A 100 10.77 -0.14 10.93
CA MET A 100 10.75 -1.60 11.10
C MET A 100 10.67 -2.01 12.56
N SER A 101 11.46 -1.40 13.45
CA SER A 101 11.43 -1.74 14.88
C SER A 101 10.09 -1.42 15.52
N MET A 102 9.43 -0.32 15.11
CA MET A 102 8.06 -0.01 15.53
C MET A 102 7.07 -1.09 15.10
N TRP A 103 7.12 -1.53 13.84
CA TRP A 103 6.25 -2.59 13.32
C TRP A 103 6.50 -3.94 14.00
N TYR A 104 7.76 -4.33 14.20
CA TYR A 104 8.09 -5.56 14.91
C TYR A 104 7.66 -5.50 16.38
N GLY A 105 7.82 -4.36 17.04
CA GLY A 105 7.32 -4.15 18.40
C GLY A 105 5.81 -4.29 18.50
N PHE A 106 5.07 -3.69 17.57
CA PHE A 106 3.61 -3.84 17.48
C PHE A 106 3.20 -5.31 17.27
N LEU A 107 3.83 -6.00 16.31
CA LEU A 107 3.55 -7.41 16.05
C LEU A 107 3.88 -8.31 17.25
N MET A 108 4.94 -8.00 17.99
CA MET A 108 5.29 -8.71 19.22
C MET A 108 4.21 -8.55 20.30
N VAL A 109 3.74 -7.33 20.55
CA VAL A 109 2.66 -7.07 21.51
C VAL A 109 1.37 -7.79 21.08
N LEU A 110 1.05 -7.75 19.79
CA LEU A 110 -0.10 -8.45 19.23
C LEU A 110 0.03 -9.96 19.40
N ALA A 111 1.19 -10.54 19.13
CA ALA A 111 1.46 -11.96 19.33
C ALA A 111 1.33 -12.39 20.80
N ILE A 112 1.87 -11.60 21.73
CA ILE A 112 1.71 -11.83 23.18
C ILE A 112 0.24 -11.78 23.57
N THR A 113 -0.49 -10.76 23.09
CA THR A 113 -1.91 -10.58 23.39
C THR A 113 -2.73 -11.77 22.89
N ILE A 114 -2.52 -12.21 21.65
CA ILE A 114 -3.19 -13.40 21.09
C ILE A 114 -2.82 -14.65 21.88
N SER A 115 -1.55 -14.81 22.28
CA SER A 115 -1.11 -15.97 23.08
C SER A 115 -1.80 -16.01 24.45
N ILE A 116 -1.93 -14.86 25.11
CA ILE A 116 -2.67 -14.74 26.37
C ILE A 116 -4.15 -15.06 26.15
N LEU A 117 -4.78 -14.48 25.13
CA LEU A 117 -6.19 -14.75 24.80
C LEU A 117 -6.41 -16.23 24.48
N PHE A 118 -5.48 -16.88 23.77
CA PHE A 118 -5.54 -18.29 23.48
C PHE A 118 -5.44 -19.15 24.75
N ILE A 119 -4.60 -18.79 25.71
CA ILE A 119 -4.52 -19.52 26.99
C ILE A 119 -5.78 -19.30 27.84
N LEU A 120 -6.35 -18.09 27.83
CA LEU A 120 -7.51 -17.75 28.66
C LEU A 120 -8.85 -18.25 28.11
N TYR A 121 -8.99 -18.32 26.78
CA TYR A 121 -10.25 -18.63 26.10
C TYR A 121 -10.17 -19.85 25.17
N GLY A 122 -8.99 -20.41 24.97
CA GLY A 122 -8.68 -21.49 24.03
C GLY A 122 -8.21 -22.78 24.69
N TRP A 123 -8.86 -23.13 25.81
CA TRP A 123 -9.15 -24.51 26.22
C TRP A 123 -10.66 -24.69 26.24
#